data_AF-A0A3C0AAT6-F1
#
_entry.id   AF-A0A3C0AAT6-F1
#
_cell.length_a   1.000
_cell.length_b   1.000
_cell.length_c   1.000
_cell.angle_alpha   90.00
_cell.angle_beta   90.00
_cell.angle_gamma   90.00
#
_symmetry.space_group_name_H-M   'P 1'
#
loop_
_entity.id
_entity.type
_entity.pdbx_description
1 polymer ?
#
loop_
_entity_poly.entity_id
_entity_poly.type
_entity_poly.pdbx_seq_one_letter_code
_entity_poly.pdbx_strand_id
1 'polypeptide(L)'
;GYYIRELGISYQFAANAVVDANQKMYLSSDPTIFENYYGFAPFGAFTRDLSNRSYNIILSDALGNTIDQVNYMDSDPWPEQADGEGPYLQLVDVNSDNSLASNWIASSQSLSIEDVATPQTQIIVYPNPTNGIVTIEYDFSITDALEFSIYNS
;
A
#
# COMPACT_ATOMS: atom_id res chain seq x y z
N GLY A 1 -18.55 14.25 1.81
CA GLY A 1 -17.24 13.74 1.36
C GLY A 1 -17.13 12.27 1.69
N TYR A 2 -16.05 11.64 1.26
CA TYR A 2 -15.75 10.24 1.55
C TYR A 2 -14.85 10.11 2.78
N TYR A 3 -14.94 9.04 3.55
CA TYR A 3 -14.06 8.83 4.71
C TYR A 3 -13.88 7.35 5.06
N ILE A 4 -12.81 7.07 5.81
CA ILE A 4 -12.59 5.76 6.43
C ILE A 4 -13.33 5.71 7.76
N ARG A 5 -14.29 4.79 7.89
CA ARG A 5 -15.26 4.79 9.00
C ARG A 5 -14.74 4.17 10.31
N GLU A 6 -13.90 3.16 10.21
CA GLU A 6 -13.48 2.35 11.35
C GLU A 6 -12.30 2.97 12.13
N LEU A 7 -12.10 2.56 13.39
CA LEU A 7 -11.17 3.21 14.34
C LEU A 7 -9.70 2.75 14.27
N GLY A 8 -9.27 1.97 13.29
CA GLY A 8 -7.86 1.63 13.06
C GLY A 8 -7.12 2.81 12.41
N ILE A 9 -7.47 3.17 11.18
CA ILE A 9 -6.99 4.40 10.52
C ILE A 9 -8.11 5.42 10.41
N SER A 10 -7.79 6.71 10.54
CA SER A 10 -8.74 7.80 10.33
C SER A 10 -8.28 8.72 9.21
N TYR A 11 -9.14 8.87 8.20
CA TYR A 11 -8.92 9.77 7.07
C TYR A 11 -10.23 10.26 6.47
N GLN A 12 -10.29 11.55 6.15
CA GLN A 12 -11.42 12.22 5.49
C GLN A 12 -10.92 12.83 4.19
N PHE A 13 -11.51 12.40 3.06
CA PHE A 13 -11.21 12.97 1.76
C PHE A 13 -11.78 14.40 1.67
N ALA A 14 -11.03 15.28 1.01
CA ALA A 14 -11.49 16.63 0.68
C ALA A 14 -12.78 16.57 -0.14
N ALA A 15 -13.64 17.59 -0.02
CA ALA A 15 -14.97 17.60 -0.65
C ALA A 15 -14.92 17.48 -2.19
N ASN A 16 -13.82 17.86 -2.80
CA ASN A 16 -13.55 17.82 -4.24
C ASN A 16 -12.47 16.80 -4.62
N ALA A 17 -12.18 15.82 -3.75
CA ALA A 17 -11.28 14.73 -4.09
C ALA A 17 -11.85 13.93 -5.27
N VAL A 18 -11.05 13.77 -6.32
CA VAL A 18 -11.39 13.01 -7.53
C VAL A 18 -10.20 12.15 -7.90
N VAL A 19 -10.46 10.87 -8.19
CA VAL A 19 -9.51 9.96 -8.81
C VAL A 19 -10.00 9.70 -10.24
N ASP A 20 -9.13 9.93 -11.22
CA ASP A 20 -9.48 9.64 -12.61
C ASP A 20 -9.56 8.13 -12.85
N ALA A 21 -10.19 7.73 -13.95
CA ALA A 21 -10.29 6.32 -14.31
C ALA A 21 -8.90 5.67 -14.39
N ASN A 22 -8.75 4.50 -13.76
CA ASN A 22 -7.50 3.75 -13.66
C ASN A 22 -6.35 4.45 -12.91
N GLN A 23 -6.63 5.51 -12.15
CA GLN A 23 -5.64 6.12 -11.25
C GLN A 23 -5.80 5.61 -9.82
N LYS A 24 -4.76 5.81 -9.01
CA LYS A 24 -4.71 5.38 -7.60
C LYS A 24 -4.50 6.60 -6.69
N MET A 25 -5.10 6.57 -5.51
CA MET A 25 -4.79 7.51 -4.42
C MET A 25 -4.06 6.78 -3.31
N TYR A 26 -2.92 7.33 -2.90
CA TYR A 26 -2.11 6.76 -1.83
C TYR A 26 -2.30 7.52 -0.52
N LEU A 27 -2.60 6.80 0.54
CA LEU A 27 -2.63 7.36 1.89
C LEU A 27 -1.45 6.80 2.68
N SER A 28 -0.72 7.67 3.38
CA SER A 28 0.43 7.29 4.23
C SER A 28 0.24 7.80 5.64
N SER A 29 0.80 7.14 6.65
CA SER A 29 0.91 7.69 8.01
C SER A 29 2.00 8.74 8.11
N ASP A 30 3.09 8.59 7.34
CA ASP A 30 4.19 9.53 7.25
C ASP A 30 4.43 9.91 5.77
N PRO A 31 3.98 11.10 5.33
CA PRO A 31 4.19 11.55 3.97
C PRO A 31 5.66 11.73 3.58
N THR A 32 6.52 12.08 4.54
CA THR A 32 7.94 12.35 4.28
C THR A 32 8.66 11.05 3.97
N ILE A 33 8.43 10.01 4.79
CA ILE A 33 8.99 8.68 4.54
C ILE A 33 8.46 8.11 3.21
N PHE A 34 7.15 8.27 2.94
CA PHE A 34 6.55 7.81 1.69
C PHE A 34 7.20 8.46 0.47
N GLU A 35 7.31 9.79 0.45
CA GLU A 35 7.87 10.53 -0.68
C GLU A 35 9.35 10.21 -0.89
N ASN A 36 10.12 10.07 0.18
CA ASN A 36 11.53 9.67 0.10
C ASN A 36 11.70 8.25 -0.49
N TYR A 37 10.76 7.33 -0.22
CA TYR A 37 10.84 5.95 -0.68
C TYR A 37 10.30 5.78 -2.11
N TYR A 38 9.14 6.36 -2.42
CA TYR A 38 8.46 6.18 -3.70
C TYR A 38 8.77 7.28 -4.73
N GLY A 39 9.40 8.39 -4.32
CA GLY A 39 9.75 9.49 -5.22
C GLY A 39 8.58 10.40 -5.62
N PHE A 40 7.41 10.24 -4.99
CA PHE A 40 6.25 11.12 -5.17
C PHE A 40 5.44 11.25 -3.87
N ALA A 41 4.77 12.39 -3.69
CA ALA A 41 3.96 12.65 -2.50
C ALA A 41 2.69 11.77 -2.46
N PRO A 42 2.29 11.25 -1.29
CA PRO A 42 1.00 10.57 -1.16
C PRO A 42 -0.14 11.59 -1.33
N PHE A 43 -1.33 11.09 -1.68
CA PHE A 43 -2.53 11.92 -1.77
C PHE A 43 -2.91 12.53 -0.41
N GLY A 44 -2.69 11.80 0.69
CA GLY A 44 -3.00 12.31 2.02
C GLY A 44 -2.34 11.55 3.15
N ALA A 45 -2.29 12.21 4.30
CA ALA A 45 -1.82 11.61 5.54
C ALA A 45 -3.02 11.07 6.35
N PHE A 46 -3.06 9.77 6.62
CA PHE A 46 -4.00 9.23 7.60
C PHE A 46 -3.42 9.33 9.01
N THR A 47 -4.28 9.26 10.01
CA THR A 47 -3.86 9.21 11.42
C THR A 47 -4.18 7.85 12.03
N ARG A 48 -3.53 7.54 13.17
CA ARG A 48 -3.60 6.25 13.88
C ARG A 48 -2.88 5.14 13.11
N ASP A 49 -3.03 3.90 13.56
CA ASP A 49 -2.23 2.77 13.11
C ASP A 49 -3.06 1.78 12.29
N LEU A 50 -2.55 1.45 11.11
CA LEU A 50 -3.03 0.31 10.34
C LEU A 50 -2.45 -0.96 10.97
N SER A 51 -3.31 -1.93 11.31
CA SER A 51 -2.88 -3.16 11.98
C SER A 51 -2.12 -4.06 11.00
N ASN A 52 -0.94 -4.53 11.38
CA ASN A 52 -0.19 -5.50 10.54
C ASN A 52 -0.84 -6.89 10.50
N ARG A 53 -1.80 -7.19 11.40
CA ARG A 53 -2.39 -8.54 11.49
C ARG A 53 -3.71 -8.69 10.75
N SER A 54 -4.62 -7.78 11.04
CA SER A 54 -5.96 -7.81 10.50
C SER A 54 -6.63 -6.50 10.80
N TYR A 55 -7.39 -5.98 9.85
CA TYR A 55 -8.21 -4.82 10.08
C TYR A 55 -9.37 -4.75 9.10
N ASN A 56 -10.45 -4.11 9.53
CA ASN A 56 -11.61 -3.83 8.68
C ASN A 56 -11.53 -2.40 8.18
N ILE A 57 -11.25 -2.24 6.89
CA ILE A 57 -11.25 -0.93 6.22
C ILE A 57 -12.62 -0.76 5.57
N ILE A 58 -13.30 0.33 5.88
CA ILE A 58 -14.59 0.67 5.28
C ILE A 58 -14.52 2.09 4.72
N LEU A 59 -14.70 2.21 3.41
CA LEU A 59 -14.92 3.48 2.74
C LEU A 59 -16.40 3.82 2.81
N SER A 60 -16.74 4.99 3.32
CA SER A 60 -18.13 5.46 3.45
C SER A 60 -18.37 6.80 2.76
N ASP A 61 -19.61 7.00 2.32
CA ASP A 61 -20.09 8.29 1.80
C ASP A 61 -20.45 9.28 2.92
N ALA A 62 -20.86 10.49 2.56
CA ALA A 62 -21.19 11.55 3.51
C ALA A 62 -22.40 11.25 4.43
N LEU A 63 -23.24 10.29 4.02
CA LEU A 63 -24.43 9.88 4.75
C LEU A 63 -24.14 8.65 5.64
N GLY A 64 -22.93 8.09 5.57
CA GLY A 64 -22.49 6.93 6.32
C GLY A 64 -22.76 5.59 5.62
N ASN A 65 -23.21 5.61 4.36
CA ASN A 65 -23.38 4.39 3.59
C ASN A 65 -22.01 3.80 3.24
N THR A 66 -21.87 2.48 3.35
CA THR A 66 -20.67 1.76 2.89
C THR A 66 -20.61 1.81 1.36
N ILE A 67 -19.49 2.29 0.83
CA ILE A 67 -19.18 2.26 -0.61
C ILE A 67 -18.40 0.99 -0.94
N ASP A 68 -17.37 0.71 -0.15
CA ASP A 68 -16.51 -0.45 -0.30
C ASP A 68 -15.90 -0.84 1.07
N GLN A 69 -15.54 -2.11 1.21
CA GLN A 69 -15.01 -2.65 2.44
C GLN A 69 -14.10 -3.85 2.19
N VAL A 70 -13.03 -3.94 2.97
CA VAL A 70 -12.16 -5.13 3.05
C VAL A 70 -11.85 -5.45 4.50
N ASN A 71 -11.97 -6.73 4.87
CA ASN A 71 -11.49 -7.26 6.14
C ASN A 71 -10.30 -8.19 5.85
N TYR A 72 -9.08 -7.64 5.87
CA TYR A 72 -7.88 -8.41 5.56
C TYR A 72 -7.33 -9.13 6.79
N MET A 73 -6.52 -10.15 6.55
CA MET A 73 -5.74 -10.89 7.55
C MET A 73 -4.30 -11.10 7.04
N ASP A 74 -3.39 -11.41 7.95
CA ASP A 74 -1.96 -11.67 7.74
C ASP A 74 -1.63 -13.15 7.52
N SER A 75 -2.65 -14.00 7.40
CA SER A 75 -2.51 -15.45 7.37
C SER A 75 -3.48 -16.10 6.38
N ASP A 76 -3.18 -17.34 6.00
CA ASP A 76 -4.01 -18.15 5.10
C ASP A 76 -5.53 -18.05 5.45
N PRO A 77 -6.41 -17.80 4.47
CA PRO A 77 -6.18 -17.87 3.02
C PRO A 77 -5.64 -16.60 2.35
N TRP A 78 -5.23 -15.58 3.11
CA TRP A 78 -4.65 -14.35 2.54
C TRP A 78 -3.18 -14.54 2.15
N PRO A 79 -2.67 -13.87 1.12
CA PRO A 79 -1.26 -13.93 0.74
C PRO A 79 -0.32 -13.44 1.86
N GLU A 80 0.40 -14.37 2.48
CA GLU A 80 1.34 -14.09 3.58
C GLU A 80 2.55 -13.27 3.12
N GLN A 81 2.91 -13.30 1.83
CA GLN A 81 4.04 -12.52 1.29
C GLN A 81 3.81 -11.01 1.36
N ALA A 82 2.56 -10.56 1.53
CA ALA A 82 2.26 -9.15 1.77
C ALA A 82 2.49 -8.73 3.23
N ASP A 83 2.76 -9.67 4.15
CA ASP A 83 3.08 -9.40 5.55
C ASP A 83 4.60 -9.21 5.74
N GLY A 84 5.09 -8.05 5.32
CA GLY A 84 6.46 -7.62 5.62
C GLY A 84 7.54 -8.22 4.73
N GLU A 85 7.19 -8.89 3.63
CA GLU A 85 8.15 -9.29 2.60
C GLU A 85 8.34 -8.28 1.46
N GLY A 86 7.74 -7.09 1.56
CA GLY A 86 7.88 -6.00 0.57
C GLY A 86 6.66 -5.81 -0.35
N PRO A 87 6.01 -6.87 -0.84
CA PRO A 87 4.71 -6.78 -1.49
C PRO A 87 3.63 -6.16 -0.60
N TYR A 88 2.62 -5.57 -1.24
CA TYR A 88 1.38 -5.15 -0.59
C TYR A 88 0.21 -6.03 -1.07
N LEU A 89 -0.85 -6.13 -0.27
CA LEU A 89 -2.08 -6.80 -0.69
C LEU A 89 -2.74 -6.00 -1.82
N GLN A 90 -2.91 -6.65 -2.96
CA GLN A 90 -3.54 -6.08 -4.15
C GLN A 90 -4.72 -6.94 -4.59
N LEU A 91 -5.85 -6.29 -4.86
CA LEU A 91 -7.01 -6.95 -5.46
C LEU A 91 -6.74 -7.22 -6.95
N VAL A 92 -7.08 -8.41 -7.43
CA VAL A 92 -6.78 -8.87 -8.80
C VAL A 92 -7.61 -8.10 -9.85
N ASP A 93 -8.85 -7.76 -9.53
CA ASP A 93 -9.74 -6.93 -10.35
C ASP A 93 -10.57 -6.04 -9.43
N VAL A 94 -10.64 -4.73 -9.72
CA VAL A 94 -11.39 -3.72 -8.94
C VAL A 94 -12.88 -4.03 -8.79
N ASN A 95 -13.43 -4.91 -9.62
CA ASN A 95 -14.83 -5.36 -9.56
C ASN A 95 -15.02 -6.71 -8.83
N SER A 96 -13.94 -7.30 -8.32
CA SER A 96 -14.01 -8.55 -7.55
C SER A 96 -14.57 -8.33 -6.16
N ASP A 97 -15.01 -9.42 -5.52
CA ASP A 97 -15.47 -9.40 -4.13
C ASP A 97 -14.27 -9.27 -3.17
N ASN A 98 -14.16 -8.10 -2.53
CA ASN A 98 -13.09 -7.75 -1.59
C ASN A 98 -13.08 -8.62 -0.33
N SER A 99 -14.17 -9.32 -0.01
CA SER A 99 -14.26 -10.20 1.17
C SER A 99 -13.62 -11.56 0.96
N LEU A 100 -13.33 -11.95 -0.30
CA LEU A 100 -12.74 -13.24 -0.64
C LEU A 100 -11.23 -13.10 -0.80
N ALA A 101 -10.47 -13.72 0.11
CA ALA A 101 -9.00 -13.73 0.07
C ALA A 101 -8.43 -14.23 -1.26
N SER A 102 -9.13 -15.13 -1.97
CA SER A 102 -8.73 -15.64 -3.30
C SER A 102 -8.68 -14.57 -4.40
N ASN A 103 -9.31 -13.42 -4.17
CA ASN A 103 -9.27 -12.28 -5.10
C ASN A 103 -8.13 -11.32 -4.77
N TRP A 104 -7.31 -11.61 -3.75
CA TRP A 104 -6.16 -10.83 -3.35
C TRP A 104 -4.86 -11.58 -3.67
N ILE A 105 -3.87 -10.82 -4.12
CA ILE A 105 -2.52 -11.30 -4.41
C ILE A 105 -1.51 -10.42 -3.70
N ALA A 106 -0.32 -10.97 -3.46
CA ALA A 106 0.85 -10.16 -3.15
C ALA A 106 1.26 -9.41 -4.43
N SER A 107 1.40 -8.10 -4.35
CA SER A 107 1.83 -7.29 -5.48
C SER A 107 3.24 -7.65 -5.93
N SER A 108 3.51 -7.45 -7.22
CA SER A 108 4.83 -7.70 -7.83
C SER A 108 5.55 -6.42 -8.26
N GLN A 109 4.97 -5.26 -7.97
CA GLN A 109 5.40 -3.95 -8.49
C GLN A 109 5.45 -2.92 -7.37
N SER A 110 6.40 -1.98 -7.46
CA SER A 110 6.41 -0.75 -6.66
C SER A 110 5.15 0.09 -6.92
N LEU A 111 4.78 0.94 -5.96
CA LEU A 111 3.65 1.85 -6.12
C LEU A 111 3.88 2.81 -7.30
N SER A 112 2.86 2.97 -8.14
CA SER A 112 2.85 3.91 -9.26
C SER A 112 1.47 4.57 -9.35
N ILE A 113 1.45 5.88 -9.62
CA ILE A 113 0.20 6.61 -9.84
C ILE A 113 -0.53 6.15 -11.11
N GLU A 114 0.22 5.71 -12.12
CA GLU A 114 -0.28 5.18 -13.38
C GLU A 114 -0.41 3.66 -13.33
N ASP A 115 -1.48 3.11 -13.90
CA ASP A 115 -1.65 1.66 -14.11
C ASP A 115 -0.89 1.15 -15.34
N VAL A 116 0.28 1.74 -15.60
CA VAL A 116 1.20 1.28 -16.63
C VAL A 116 2.22 0.38 -15.96
N ALA A 117 2.19 -0.90 -16.29
CA ALA A 117 3.28 -1.84 -16.03
C ALA A 117 4.53 -1.37 -16.78
N THR A 118 5.22 -0.38 -16.22
CA THR A 118 6.57 -0.04 -16.66
C THR A 118 7.50 -1.06 -16.01
N PRO A 119 8.35 -1.77 -16.76
CA PRO A 119 9.43 -2.53 -16.16
C PRO A 119 10.37 -1.52 -15.50
N GLN A 120 10.13 -1.24 -14.23
CA GLN A 120 11.02 -0.44 -13.43
C GLN A 120 12.07 -1.36 -12.84
N THR A 121 13.33 -0.99 -12.99
CA THR A 121 14.41 -1.49 -12.16
C THR A 121 14.04 -1.24 -10.71
N GLN A 122 13.73 -2.31 -9.98
CA GLN A 122 13.15 -2.21 -8.65
C GLN A 122 14.14 -2.74 -7.62
N ILE A 123 14.38 -1.92 -6.59
CA ILE A 123 14.95 -2.37 -5.32
C ILE A 123 13.76 -2.56 -4.39
N ILE A 124 13.57 -3.77 -3.86
CA ILE A 124 12.55 -4.10 -2.86
C ILE A 124 13.25 -4.20 -1.52
N VAL A 125 12.80 -3.44 -0.52
CA VAL A 125 13.40 -3.42 0.82
C VAL A 125 12.36 -3.78 1.86
N TYR A 126 12.61 -4.82 2.66
CA TYR A 126 11.62 -5.34 3.60
C TYR A 126 12.21 -6.19 4.73
N PRO A 127 11.50 -6.38 5.86
CA PRO A 127 10.38 -5.56 6.30
C PRO A 127 10.84 -4.13 6.59
N ASN A 128 10.03 -3.13 6.24
CA ASN A 128 10.29 -1.73 6.56
C ASN A 128 9.01 -1.09 7.15
N PRO A 129 9.03 -0.57 8.40
CA PRO A 129 10.15 -0.54 9.35
C PRO A 129 10.44 -1.91 9.99
N THR A 130 11.70 -2.17 10.38
CA THR A 130 12.08 -3.36 11.15
C THR A 130 13.13 -3.05 12.22
N ASN A 131 13.05 -3.76 13.34
CA ASN A 131 14.10 -3.78 14.37
C ASN A 131 15.12 -4.93 14.15
N GLY A 132 14.92 -5.73 13.09
CA GLY A 132 15.68 -6.93 12.80
C GLY A 132 16.44 -6.84 11.48
N ILE A 133 16.49 -7.97 10.77
CA ILE A 133 17.14 -8.06 9.46
C ILE A 133 16.23 -7.39 8.43
N VAL A 134 16.85 -6.59 7.56
CA VAL A 134 16.25 -6.09 6.31
C VAL A 134 16.77 -6.94 5.16
N THR A 135 15.86 -7.48 4.37
CA THR A 135 16.09 -8.08 3.05
C THR A 135 16.03 -6.97 2.00
N ILE A 136 17.00 -7.01 1.08
CA ILE A 136 17.02 -6.16 -0.10
C ILE A 136 17.06 -7.07 -1.32
N GLU A 137 15.98 -7.09 -2.08
CA GLU A 137 15.92 -7.75 -3.39
C GLU A 137 16.06 -6.72 -4.50
N TYR A 138 16.68 -7.11 -5.60
CA TYR A 138 16.86 -6.24 -6.75
C TYR A 138 16.72 -7.02 -8.05
N ASP A 139 16.01 -6.45 -9.02
CA ASP A 139 15.97 -6.94 -10.40
C ASP A 139 16.53 -5.86 -11.33
N PHE A 140 17.83 -5.97 -11.63
CA PHE A 140 18.55 -5.07 -12.54
C PHE A 140 18.94 -5.82 -13.81
N SER A 141 18.67 -5.22 -14.96
CA SER A 141 19.31 -5.58 -16.23
C SER A 141 20.69 -4.91 -16.41
N ILE A 142 21.23 -4.28 -15.36
CA ILE A 142 22.41 -3.41 -15.40
C ILE A 142 23.62 -4.16 -14.82
N THR A 143 24.75 -4.13 -15.50
CA THR A 143 26.00 -4.83 -15.14
C THR A 143 26.94 -4.04 -14.22
N ASP A 144 26.55 -2.84 -13.79
CA ASP A 144 27.39 -1.95 -12.99
C ASP A 144 27.28 -2.26 -11.49
N ALA A 145 28.34 -1.94 -10.73
CA ALA A 145 28.39 -2.21 -9.29
C ALA A 145 27.40 -1.32 -8.51
N LEU A 146 26.62 -1.92 -7.62
CA LEU A 146 25.74 -1.23 -6.68
C LEU A 146 26.49 -0.83 -5.41
N GLU A 147 26.37 0.43 -4.99
CA GLU A 147 26.88 0.92 -3.71
C GLU A 147 25.71 1.18 -2.75
N PHE A 148 25.74 0.53 -1.58
CA PHE A 148 24.75 0.76 -0.52
C PHE A 148 25.39 1.60 0.59
N SER A 149 24.83 2.80 0.84
CA SER A 149 25.20 3.63 1.99
C SER A 149 24.11 3.52 3.05
N ILE A 150 24.45 2.93 4.21
CA ILE A 150 23.54 2.80 5.35
C ILE A 150 23.84 3.92 6.35
N TYR A 151 22.83 4.75 6.63
CA TYR A 151 22.92 5.80 7.64
C TYR A 151 22.17 5.37 8.89
N ASN A 152 22.84 5.43 10.04
CA ASN A 152 22.23 5.32 11.36
C ASN A 152 22.01 6.74 11.91
N SER A 153 20.85 6.98 12.53
CA SER A 153 20.56 8.19 13.31
C SER A 153 20.99 8.05 14.76
#